data_AF-A0A5F0YIL8-F1
#
_entry.id   AF-A0A5F0YIL8-F1
#
_cell.length_a   1.000
_cell.length_b   1.000
_cell.length_c   1.000
_cell.angle_alpha   90.00
_cell.angle_beta   90.00
_cell.angle_gamma   90.00
#
_symmetry.space_group_name_H-M   'P 1'
#
loop_
_entity.id
_entity.type
_entity.pdbx_description
1 polymer ?
#
loop_
_entity_poly.entity_id
_entity_poly.type
_entity_poly.pdbx_seq_one_letter_code
_entity_poly.pdbx_strand_id
1 'polypeptide(L)' 'MSKPNLNQLIKGASIGASLTESKVNDDKAQKTVRQKKLNSVPIRYFEIHKRLKDNGQTTLNFEAYIMEAIREKFQKDNAI' A
#
# COMPACT_ATOMS: atom_id res chain seq x y z
N MET A 1 -51.20 12.48 -26.98
CA MET A 1 -49.76 12.84 -26.83
C MET A 1 -48.99 11.58 -26.43
N SER A 2 -48.13 11.07 -27.31
CA SER A 2 -47.41 9.79 -27.13
C SER A 2 -46.12 10.03 -26.33
N LYS A 3 -45.92 9.28 -25.23
CA LYS A 3 -44.72 9.39 -24.38
C LYS A 3 -43.52 8.77 -25.10
N PRO A 4 -42.32 9.38 -25.03
CA PRO A 4 -41.13 8.82 -25.67
C PRO A 4 -40.79 7.43 -25.09
N ASN A 5 -40.50 6.50 -26.00
CA ASN A 5 -40.22 5.10 -25.71
C ASN A 5 -38.82 4.97 -25.07
N LEU A 6 -38.69 4.15 -24.03
CA LEU A 6 -37.44 3.95 -23.26
C LEU A 6 -36.23 3.59 -24.14
N ASN A 7 -36.46 2.90 -25.26
CA ASN A 7 -35.41 2.54 -26.21
C ASN A 7 -34.81 3.76 -26.94
N GLN A 8 -35.56 4.86 -27.08
CA GLN A 8 -35.05 6.11 -27.65
C GLN A 8 -34.17 6.88 -26.65
N LEU A 9 -34.43 6.73 -25.34
CA LEU A 9 -33.64 7.35 -24.28
C LEU A 9 -32.25 6.71 -24.16
N ILE A 10 -32.18 5.38 -24.28
CA ILE A 10 -30.92 4.62 -24.17
C ILE A 10 -29.99 4.92 -25.37
N LYS A 11 -30.56 5.09 -26.56
CA LYS A 11 -29.79 5.37 -27.79
C LYS A 11 -29.10 6.74 -27.79
N GLY A 12 -29.58 7.69 -26.98
CA GLY A 12 -28.96 9.01 -26.80
C GLY A 12 -27.80 9.02 -25.80
N ALA A 13 -27.72 8.03 -24.89
CA ALA A 13 -26.71 8.00 -23.83
C ALA A 13 -25.35 7.48 -24.30
N SER A 14 -25.27 6.85 -25.47
CA SER A 14 -24.04 6.17 -25.93
C SER A 14 -23.15 6.99 -26.88
N ILE A 15 -23.56 8.22 -27.28
CA ILE A 15 -22.88 8.95 -28.37
C ILE A 15 -21.97 10.10 -27.86
N GLY A 16 -21.97 10.41 -26.55
CA GLY A 16 -21.29 11.61 -26.04
C GLY A 16 -20.16 11.42 -25.02
N ALA A 17 -20.03 10.25 -24.40
CA ALA A 17 -19.01 10.04 -23.38
C ALA A 17 -17.72 9.48 -24.01
N SER A 18 -16.85 10.37 -24.51
CA SER A 18 -15.47 10.02 -24.78
C SER A 18 -14.76 9.74 -23.46
N LEU A 19 -14.84 8.49 -22.98
CA LEU A 19 -14.06 8.01 -21.86
C LEU A 19 -12.61 7.88 -22.33
N THR A 20 -11.86 8.95 -22.13
CA THR A 20 -10.42 8.94 -22.38
C THR A 20 -9.78 8.25 -21.18
N GLU A 21 -9.34 7.00 -21.33
CA GLU A 21 -8.49 6.36 -20.34
C GLU A 21 -7.27 7.24 -20.12
N SER A 22 -7.18 7.83 -18.93
CA SER A 22 -5.94 8.45 -18.49
C SER A 22 -4.92 7.34 -18.38
N LYS A 23 -4.00 7.26 -19.35
CA LYS A 23 -2.74 6.55 -19.15
C LYS A 23 -2.08 7.21 -17.95
N VAL A 24 -2.28 6.64 -16.77
CA VAL A 24 -1.38 6.87 -15.66
C VAL A 24 -0.04 6.41 -16.20
N ASN A 25 0.80 7.37 -16.61
CA ASN A 25 2.21 7.10 -16.77
C ASN A 25 2.65 6.63 -15.39
N ASP A 26 2.71 5.31 -15.26
CA ASP A 26 3.44 4.62 -14.20
C ASP A 26 4.92 4.87 -14.51
N ASP A 27 5.31 6.16 -14.44
CA ASP A 27 6.68 6.57 -14.16
C ASP A 27 6.93 5.99 -12.78
N LYS A 28 7.27 4.70 -12.77
CA LYS A 28 7.62 3.95 -11.58
C LYS A 28 8.66 4.79 -10.90
N ALA A 29 8.23 5.52 -9.86
CA ALA A 29 9.12 6.21 -8.96
C ALA A 29 10.21 5.19 -8.66
N GLN A 30 11.44 5.47 -9.11
CA GLN A 30 12.54 4.53 -9.04
C GLN A 30 12.51 3.97 -7.62
N LYS A 31 12.32 2.65 -7.49
CA LYS A 31 12.21 2.04 -6.16
C LYS A 31 13.47 2.42 -5.40
N THR A 32 13.35 3.35 -4.46
CA THR A 32 14.43 3.81 -3.57
C THR A 32 14.81 2.74 -2.54
N VAL A 33 14.18 1.56 -2.64
CA VAL A 33 14.30 0.45 -1.72
C VAL A 33 15.07 -0.67 -2.39
N ARG A 34 16.20 -1.06 -1.80
CA ARG A 34 16.94 -2.26 -2.19
C ARG A 34 16.45 -3.44 -1.35
N GLN A 35 15.97 -4.49 -2.00
CA GLN A 35 15.61 -5.73 -1.29
C GLN A 35 16.87 -6.40 -0.73
N LYS A 36 16.88 -6.60 0.59
CA LYS A 36 17.92 -7.35 1.30
C LYS A 36 17.23 -8.29 2.28
N LYS A 37 17.62 -9.57 2.27
CA LYS A 37 17.24 -10.53 3.30
C LYS A 37 18.31 -10.50 4.39
N LEU A 38 17.90 -10.47 5.65
CA LEU A 38 18.81 -10.70 6.77
C LEU A 38 19.23 -12.17 6.73
N ASN A 39 20.53 -12.44 6.61
CA ASN A 39 21.04 -13.82 6.48
C ASN A 39 20.74 -14.68 7.71
N SER A 40 20.78 -14.06 8.89
CA SER A 40 20.47 -14.71 10.15
C SER A 40 20.03 -13.67 11.18
N VAL A 41 19.00 -14.02 11.95
CA VAL A 41 18.45 -13.18 13.02
C VAL A 41 18.31 -14.06 14.26
N PRO A 42 18.68 -13.58 15.46
CA PRO A 42 18.49 -14.34 16.69
C PRO A 42 17.04 -14.79 16.89
N ILE A 43 16.83 -16.08 17.19
CA ILE A 43 15.50 -16.66 17.42
C ILE A 43 14.74 -15.89 18.50
N ARG A 44 15.45 -15.48 19.55
CA ARG A 44 14.91 -14.68 20.66
C ARG A 44 14.18 -13.42 20.21
N TYR A 45 14.55 -12.81 19.07
CA TYR A 45 13.87 -11.62 18.57
C TYR A 45 12.48 -11.93 18.03
N PHE A 46 12.30 -13.09 17.38
CA PHE A 46 10.99 -13.56 16.96
C PHE A 46 10.11 -13.94 18.16
N GLU A 47 10.69 -14.56 19.20
CA GLU A 47 9.95 -14.89 20.42
C GLU A 47 9.45 -13.65 21.16
N ILE A 48 10.30 -12.63 21.28
CA ILE A 48 9.94 -11.35 21.89
C ILE A 48 8.86 -10.66 21.06
N HIS A 49 9.04 -10.54 19.74
CA HIS A 49 8.02 -9.94 18.86
C HIS A 49 6.68 -10.65 18.94
N LYS A 50 6.69 -11.99 18.94
CA LYS A 50 5.48 -12.79 19.12
C LYS A 50 4.77 -12.44 20.43
N ARG A 51 5.51 -12.37 21.55
CA ARG A 51 4.95 -11.96 22.84
C ARG A 51 4.35 -10.56 22.80
N LEU A 52 5.03 -9.59 22.17
CA LEU A 52 4.51 -8.23 22.01
C LEU A 52 3.21 -8.21 21.22
N LYS A 53 3.13 -9.02 20.15
CA LYS A 53 1.93 -9.12 19.32
C LYS A 53 0.77 -9.79 20.05
N ASP A 54 1.05 -10.89 20.76
CA ASP A 54 0.06 -11.63 21.55
C ASP A 54 -0.50 -10.77 22.70
N ASN A 55 0.32 -9.91 23.29
CA ASN A 55 -0.09 -8.94 24.31
C ASN A 55 -0.79 -7.68 23.74
N GLY A 56 -0.98 -7.59 22.42
CA GLY A 56 -1.58 -6.42 21.77
C GLY A 56 -0.71 -5.16 21.78
N GLN A 57 0.58 -5.27 22.12
CA GLN A 57 1.51 -4.14 22.17
C GLN A 57 2.00 -3.71 20.78
N THR A 58 1.80 -4.56 19.77
CA THR A 58 2.02 -4.21 18.37
C THR A 58 1.09 -4.98 17.47
N THR A 59 0.64 -4.35 16.39
CA THR A 59 -0.12 -4.99 15.31
C THR A 59 0.77 -5.34 14.11
N LEU A 60 2.02 -4.87 14.11
CA LEU A 60 2.96 -5.03 13.01
C LEU A 60 3.43 -6.48 12.87
N ASN A 61 3.70 -6.90 11.63
CA ASN A 61 4.46 -8.13 11.39
C ASN A 61 5.94 -7.91 11.73
N PHE A 62 6.72 -8.99 11.82
CA PHE A 62 8.11 -8.90 12.29
C PHE A 62 8.95 -7.96 11.42
N GLU A 63 8.83 -8.06 10.09
CA GLU A 63 9.60 -7.21 9.17
C GLU A 63 9.27 -5.73 9.34
N ALA A 64 7.99 -5.35 9.38
CA ALA A 64 7.59 -3.95 9.59
C ALA A 64 8.01 -3.45 10.98
N TYR A 65 7.91 -4.29 12.01
CA TYR A 65 8.35 -3.95 13.35
C TYR A 65 9.85 -3.61 13.41
N ILE A 66 10.69 -4.39 12.72
CA ILE A 66 12.13 -4.13 12.64
C ILE A 66 12.43 -2.86 11.83
N MET A 67 11.70 -2.61 10.74
CA MET A 67 11.88 -1.39 9.95
C MET A 67 11.55 -0.12 10.75
N GLU A 68 10.48 -0.14 11.54
CA GLU A 68 10.14 0.97 12.45
C GLU A 68 11.20 1.15 13.54
N ALA A 69 11.70 0.06 14.15
CA ALA A 69 12.76 0.14 15.14
C ALA A 69 14.06 0.75 14.58
N ILE A 70 14.41 0.44 13.32
CA ILE A 70 15.57 1.03 12.63
C ILE A 70 15.31 2.51 12.34
N ARG A 71 14.11 2.87 11.85
CA ARG A 71 13.73 4.27 11.61
C ARG A 71 13.85 5.09 12.88
N GLU A 72 13.27 4.61 13.98
CA GLU A 72 13.31 5.26 15.29
C GLU A 72 14.76 5.45 15.76
N LYS A 73 15.65 4.48 15.52
CA LYS A 73 17.07 4.60 15.85
C LYS A 73 17.75 5.71 15.06
N PHE A 74 17.52 5.80 13.75
CA PHE A 74 18.11 6.89 12.95
C PHE A 74 17.62 8.27 13.38
N GLN A 75 16.34 8.40 13.72
CA GLN A 75 15.79 9.66 14.25
C GLN A 75 16.43 10.05 15.58
N LYS A 76 16.59 9.09 16.51
CA LYS A 76 17.26 9.32 17.80
C LYS A 76 18.72 9.73 17.64
N ASP A 77 19.40 9.20 16.63
CA ASP A 77 20.79 9.52 16.32
C ASP A 77 20.93 10.79 15.46
N ASN A 78 19.84 11.50 15.14
CA ASN A 78 19.78 12.64 14.22
C ASN A 78 20.40 12.35 12.83
N ALA A 79 20.31 11.10 12.38
CA ALA A 79 20.79 10.67 11.08
C ALA A 79 19.74 10.84 9.97
N ILE A 80 18.46 11.01 10.34
CA ILE A 80 17.29 11.31 9.49
C ILE A 80 16.33 12.20 10.29
#